data_AF-A0A060CAY5-F1
#
_entry.id   AF-A0A060CAY5-F1
#
_cell.length_a   1.000
_cell.length_b   1.000
_cell.length_c   1.000
_cell.angle_alpha   90.00
_cell.angle_beta   90.00
_cell.angle_gamma   90.00
#
_symmetry.space_group_name_H-M   'P 1'
#
loop_
_entity.id
_entity.type
_entity.pdbx_description
1 polymer ?
#
loop_
_entity_poly.entity_id
_entity_poly.type
_entity_poly.pdbx_seq_one_letter_code
_entity_poly.pdbx_strand_id
1 'polypeptide(L)'
;MALLDQGFDIYASQAFNAPDGQAYLISWLGLPEIEYPTDTENWAHCLSVVKRLTIKNHKLYQQPVADLQKITPARTSIDRTNDWSS
;
A
#
# COMPACT_ATOMS: atom_id res chain seq x y z
N MET A 1 5.85 -20.09 7.92
CA MET A 1 5.11 -19.30 6.89
C MET A 1 5.00 -17.88 7.37
N ALA A 2 5.14 -16.90 6.48
CA ALA A 2 4.95 -15.48 6.78
C ALA A 2 3.78 -14.94 5.94
N LEU A 3 2.98 -14.05 6.51
CA LEU A 3 1.91 -13.37 5.76
C LEU A 3 2.50 -12.39 4.75
N LEU A 4 1.82 -12.24 3.61
CA LEU A 4 2.20 -11.28 2.57
C LEU A 4 1.97 -9.84 3.01
N ASP A 5 0.93 -9.60 3.79
CA ASP A 5 0.61 -8.32 4.41
C ASP A 5 0.10 -8.57 5.83
N GLN A 6 0.31 -7.60 6.72
CA GLN A 6 -0.06 -7.68 8.14
C GLN A 6 -1.26 -6.77 8.47
N GLY A 7 -1.86 -6.13 7.45
CA GLY A 7 -3.05 -5.31 7.55
C GLY A 7 -4.35 -6.11 7.46
N PHE A 8 -5.46 -5.38 7.40
CA PHE A 8 -6.81 -5.95 7.53
C PHE A 8 -7.44 -6.37 6.20
N ASP A 9 -7.16 -5.66 5.10
CA ASP A 9 -7.97 -5.75 3.86
C ASP A 9 -7.23 -6.31 2.64
N ILE A 10 -5.96 -6.72 2.75
CA ILE A 10 -5.21 -7.23 1.58
C ILE A 10 -5.69 -8.64 1.21
N TYR A 11 -6.18 -8.78 -0.02
CA TYR A 11 -6.54 -10.08 -0.59
C TYR A 11 -6.24 -10.16 -2.10
N ALA A 12 -6.29 -11.38 -2.64
CA ALA A 12 -6.16 -11.68 -4.07
C ALA A 12 -4.98 -10.98 -4.78
N SER A 13 -3.79 -10.99 -4.16
CA SER A 13 -2.62 -10.32 -4.72
C SER A 13 -2.13 -10.98 -6.02
N GLN A 14 -1.86 -10.17 -7.03
CA GLN A 14 -1.29 -10.62 -8.31
C GLN A 14 0.12 -10.03 -8.49
N ALA A 15 1.08 -10.92 -8.77
CA ALA A 15 2.45 -10.55 -9.09
C ALA A 15 2.74 -10.76 -10.58
N PHE A 16 3.63 -9.94 -11.13
CA PHE A 16 4.12 -10.08 -12.50
C PHE A 16 5.58 -9.63 -12.64
N ASN A 17 6.29 -10.19 -13.61
CA ASN A 17 7.59 -9.71 -14.04
C ASN A 17 7.41 -8.68 -15.16
N ALA A 18 8.03 -7.52 -15.00
CA ALA A 18 7.99 -6.45 -15.99
C ALA A 18 9.23 -6.47 -16.91
N PRO A 19 9.17 -5.81 -18.09
CA PRO A 19 10.29 -5.73 -19.03
C PRO A 19 11.54 -5.04 -18.47
N ASP A 20 11.43 -4.27 -17.39
CA ASP A 20 12.55 -3.64 -16.69
C ASP A 20 13.34 -4.62 -15.78
N GLY A 21 12.98 -5.91 -15.81
CA GLY A 21 13.60 -6.97 -15.02
C GLY A 21 13.14 -7.01 -13.56
N GLN A 22 12.18 -6.18 -13.16
CA GLN A 22 11.64 -6.14 -11.80
C GLN A 22 10.39 -6.99 -11.67
N ALA A 23 10.10 -7.41 -10.43
CA ALA A 23 8.83 -8.02 -10.07
C ALA A 23 7.97 -7.00 -9.32
N TYR A 24 6.70 -6.92 -9.70
CA TYR A 24 5.72 -6.02 -9.10
C TYR A 24 4.53 -6.79 -8.56
N LEU A 25 3.86 -6.19 -7.59
CA LEU A 25 2.70 -6.74 -6.90
C LEU A 25 1.63 -5.66 -6.77
N ILE A 26 0.40 -6.02 -7.09
CA ILE A 26 -0.80 -5.25 -6.75
C ILE A 26 -1.78 -6.16 -6.01
N SER A 27 -2.63 -5.59 -5.17
CA SER A 27 -3.57 -6.36 -4.35
C SER A 27 -4.92 -5.68 -4.31
N TRP A 28 -5.97 -6.47 -4.17
CA TRP A 28 -7.29 -5.97 -3.85
C TRP A 28 -7.32 -5.59 -2.37
N LEU A 29 -7.80 -4.39 -2.06
CA LEU A 29 -8.06 -3.92 -0.70
C LEU A 29 -9.56 -4.06 -0.42
N GLY A 30 -9.93 -5.27 -0.02
CA GLY A 30 -11.30 -5.71 0.17
C GLY A 30 -11.32 -7.20 0.49
N LEU A 31 -12.15 -7.58 1.45
CA LEU A 31 -12.40 -8.98 1.77
C LEU A 31 -13.75 -9.42 1.21
N PRO A 32 -13.86 -10.67 0.72
CA PRO A 32 -15.15 -11.22 0.32
C PRO A 32 -16.11 -11.26 1.50
N GLU A 33 -17.38 -10.97 1.26
CA GLU A 33 -18.48 -11.09 2.24
C GLU A 33 -18.36 -10.17 3.47
N ILE A 34 -17.61 -9.07 3.36
CA ILE A 34 -17.56 -7.99 4.36
C ILE A 34 -18.24 -6.74 3.81
N GLU A 35 -19.13 -6.14 4.61
CA GLU A 35 -19.75 -4.85 4.32
C GLU A 35 -18.79 -3.69 4.62
N TYR A 36 -18.77 -2.69 3.74
CA TYR A 36 -17.97 -1.47 3.88
C TYR A 36 -18.88 -0.23 3.89
N PRO A 37 -18.49 0.87 4.57
CA PRO A 37 -19.31 2.10 4.59
C PRO A 37 -19.65 2.65 3.20
N THR A 38 -18.75 2.46 2.23
CA THR A 38 -18.93 2.90 0.83
C THR A 38 -20.01 2.12 0.09
N ASP A 39 -20.49 0.99 0.61
CA ASP A 39 -21.60 0.25 0.03
C ASP A 39 -22.86 1.13 -0.07
N THR A 40 -23.04 2.06 0.88
CA THR A 40 -24.12 3.07 0.85
C THR A 40 -23.96 4.09 -0.29
N GLU A 41 -22.77 4.19 -0.86
CA GLU A 41 -22.41 5.06 -1.98
C GLU A 41 -22.40 4.30 -3.33
N ASN A 42 -22.78 3.01 -3.34
CA ASN A 42 -22.80 2.12 -4.51
C ASN A 42 -21.43 1.87 -5.17
N TRP A 43 -20.34 1.93 -4.40
CA TRP A 43 -19.01 1.49 -4.83
C TRP A 43 -18.28 0.80 -3.67
N ALA A 44 -17.38 -0.13 -3.99
CA ALA A 44 -16.67 -0.88 -2.95
C ALA A 44 -15.21 -1.09 -3.29
N HIS A 45 -14.40 -1.14 -2.23
CA HIS A 45 -12.99 -1.51 -2.24
C HIS A 45 -12.10 -0.59 -3.08
N CYS A 46 -10.81 -0.93 -3.13
CA CYS A 46 -9.86 -0.31 -4.03
C CYS A 46 -8.68 -1.24 -4.32
N LEU A 47 -7.71 -0.78 -5.10
CA LEU A 47 -6.44 -1.47 -5.29
C LEU A 47 -5.38 -0.88 -4.37
N SER A 48 -4.45 -1.72 -3.90
CA SER A 48 -3.26 -1.26 -3.22
C SER A 48 -2.40 -0.43 -4.16
N VAL A 49 -1.51 0.39 -3.58
CA VAL A 49 -0.37 0.92 -4.36
C VAL A 49 0.44 -0.24 -4.94
N VAL A 50 1.04 -0.02 -6.12
CA VAL A 50 1.94 -1.00 -6.72
C VAL A 50 3.21 -1.10 -5.89
N LYS A 51 3.61 -2.33 -5.58
CA LYS A 51 4.76 -2.66 -4.76
C LYS A 51 5.81 -3.36 -5.60
N ARG A 52 7.06 -2.86 -5.59
CA ARG A 52 8.22 -3.60 -6.10
C ARG A 52 8.61 -4.69 -5.10
N LEU A 53 8.83 -5.90 -5.60
CA LEU A 53 9.27 -7.04 -4.83
C LEU A 53 10.79 -7.19 -4.91
N THR A 54 11.44 -7.40 -3.78
CA THR A 54 12.87 -7.74 -3.70
C THR A 54 13.10 -8.83 -2.67
N ILE A 55 14.11 -9.68 -2.88
CA ILE A 55 14.56 -10.62 -1.85
C ILE A 55 15.87 -10.11 -1.27
N LYS A 56 15.94 -9.98 0.06
CA LYS A 56 17.15 -9.61 0.80
C LYS A 56 17.28 -10.52 2.00
N ASN A 57 18.44 -11.14 2.19
CA ASN A 57 18.70 -12.05 3.32
C ASN A 57 17.61 -13.13 3.48
N HIS A 58 17.19 -13.73 2.35
CA HIS A 58 16.13 -14.76 2.30
C HIS A 58 14.73 -14.28 2.77
N LYS A 59 14.49 -12.96 2.79
CA LYS A 59 13.18 -12.37 3.11
C LYS A 59 12.64 -11.59 1.93
N LEU A 60 11.33 -11.69 1.72
CA LEU A 60 10.60 -10.89 0.74
C LEU A 60 10.36 -9.48 1.30
N TYR A 61 10.72 -8.47 0.53
CA TYR A 61 10.47 -7.07 0.81
C TYR A 61 9.54 -6.49 -0.26
N GLN A 62 8.58 -5.69 0.19
CA GLN A 62 7.67 -4.91 -0.62
C GLN A 62 7.97 -3.43 -0.43
N GLN A 63 8.11 -2.67 -1.51
CA GLN A 63 8.39 -1.23 -1.48
C GLN A 63 7.49 -0.51 -2.47
N PRO A 64 6.90 0.65 -2.14
CA PRO A 64 6.17 1.44 -3.13
C PRO A 64 7.04 1.71 -4.36
N VAL A 65 6.42 1.68 -5.54
CA VAL A 65 7.13 2.06 -6.78
C VAL A 65 7.65 3.51 -6.67
N ALA A 66 8.84 3.76 -7.25
CA ALA A 66 9.49 5.06 -7.17
C ALA A 66 8.61 6.19 -7.74
N ASP A 67 7.79 5.89 -8.74
CA ASP A 67 6.87 6.82 -9.39
C ASP A 67 5.82 7.40 -8.44
N LEU A 68 5.53 6.75 -7.32
CA LEU A 68 4.61 7.28 -6.31
C LEU A 68 5.11 8.61 -5.72
N GLN A 69 6.42 8.87 -5.78
CA GLN A 69 7.00 10.14 -5.33
C GLN A 69 6.50 11.35 -6.15
N LYS A 70 6.08 11.13 -7.42
CA LYS A 70 5.60 12.19 -8.32
C LYS A 70 4.29 12.82 -7.87
N ILE A 71 3.51 12.13 -7.02
CA ILE A 71 2.22 12.59 -6.50
C ILE A 71 2.26 12.89 -4.99
N THR A 72 3.45 12.89 -4.38
CA THR A 72 3.59 13.19 -2.95
C THR A 72 3.40 14.69 -2.72
N PRO A 73 2.52 15.12 -1.79
CA PRO A 73 2.32 16.53 -1.51
C PRO A 73 3.56 17.18 -0.88
N ALA A 74 3.60 18.51 -0.91
CA ALA A 74 4.69 19.28 -0.30
C ALA A 74 4.84 18.92 1.18
N ARG A 75 6.08 18.75 1.63
CA ARG A 75 6.38 18.42 3.02
C ARG A 75 6.00 19.58 3.93
N THR A 76 5.02 19.37 4.80
CA THR A 76 4.72 20.29 5.89
C THR A 76 5.65 20.03 7.06
N SER A 77 6.43 21.03 7.46
CA SER A 77 7.17 21.02 8.72
C SER A 77 6.28 21.51 9.85
N ILE A 78 6.09 20.70 10.88
CA ILE A 78 5.47 21.14 12.13
C ILE A 78 6.59 21.71 12.99
N ASP A 79 6.54 23.02 13.22
CA ASP A 79 7.45 23.69 14.15
C ASP A 79 6.92 23.48 15.57
N ARG A 80 7.57 22.60 16.36
CA ARG A 80 7.07 22.18 17.68
C ARG A 80 7.37 23.21 18.79
N THR A 81 7.61 24.47 18.45
CA THR A 81 8.29 25.39 19.38
C THR A 81 7.39 26.09 20.39
N ASN A 82 6.04 26.04 20.36
CA ASN A 82 5.20 26.62 21.44
C ASN A 82 3.70 26.20 21.37
N ASP A 83 3.29 25.02 21.86
CA ASP A 83 1.85 24.65 21.88
C ASP A 83 1.38 24.00 23.20
N TRP A 84 2.07 24.26 24.32
CA TRP A 84 1.68 23.73 25.64
C TRP A 84 1.64 24.81 26.73
N SER A 85 1.35 26.07 26.37
CA SER A 85 1.23 27.18 27.33
C SER A 85 -0.16 27.81 27.34
N SER A 86 -1.20 27.00 27.57
CA SER A 86 -2.54 27.43 27.98
C SER A 86 -3.22 26.33 28.78
#